data_AF-A0A090QHY1-F1
#
_entry.id   AF-A0A090QHY1-F1
#
_cell.length_a   1.000
_cell.length_b   1.000
_cell.length_c   1.000
_cell.angle_alpha   90.00
_cell.angle_beta   90.00
_cell.angle_gamma   90.00
#
_symmetry.space_group_name_H-M   'P 1'
#
loop_
_entity.id
_entity.type
_entity.pdbx_description
1 polymer ?
#
loop_
_entity_poly.entity_id
_entity_poly.type
_entity_poly.pdbx_seq_one_letter_code
_entity_poly.pdbx_strand_id
1 'polypeptide(L)'
;MTLEKLTYPDARYFSSLMEDYLVEKDNLKNLYHRFPALENFQDQIEEKQIEFKQKPKTRKVLVESLLNQYIKLDNVQESLSNICLLKNENTFTITTGHQLNLFTGPLYFLYKIISVINLCKQLKEAYPSYNFIPVYWMATEDHDFEEIQYFKYHGKKVVWNKESNGGVGRLNTDGLKEVLDIFKGQIGTSKNALEIIKLFKTAYLDHDNLASATRFLAHQLFGKDGLVIVDGDDHGLKSLMTPHFKEELLDQTSYHKVTNTIANWLMLIMYKYHLEK
;
A
#
# COMPACT_ATOMS: atom_id res chain seq x y z
N MET A 1 13.67 24.48 -5.50
CA MET A 1 12.21 24.33 -5.31
C MET A 1 11.88 24.87 -3.94
N THR A 2 10.95 25.80 -3.82
CA THR A 2 10.53 26.35 -2.52
C THR A 2 9.39 25.47 -1.99
N LEU A 3 9.43 25.11 -0.71
CA LEU A 3 8.37 24.35 -0.06
C LEU A 3 7.51 25.31 0.76
N GLU A 4 6.23 25.41 0.42
CA GLU A 4 5.23 26.12 1.22
C GLU A 4 4.38 25.09 1.97
N LYS A 5 4.01 25.41 3.22
CA LYS A 5 3.21 24.53 4.07
C LYS A 5 1.90 25.23 4.43
N LEU A 6 0.82 24.46 4.43
CA LEU A 6 -0.49 24.88 4.91
C LEU A 6 -0.85 24.00 6.11
N THR A 7 -1.51 24.56 7.12
CA THR A 7 -2.02 23.75 8.23
C THR A 7 -3.21 22.92 7.76
N TYR A 8 -3.47 21.77 8.43
CA TYR A 8 -4.64 20.94 8.10
C TYR A 8 -5.97 21.71 8.23
N PRO A 9 -6.22 22.51 9.29
CA PRO A 9 -7.42 23.34 9.37
C PRO A 9 -7.53 24.37 8.24
N ASP A 10 -6.42 24.98 7.83
CA ASP A 10 -6.43 25.97 6.75
C ASP A 10 -6.74 25.34 5.38
N ALA A 11 -6.48 24.04 5.22
CA ALA A 11 -6.80 23.31 4.00
C ALA A 11 -8.32 23.14 3.78
N ARG A 12 -9.15 23.09 4.84
CA ARG A 12 -10.62 22.95 4.77
C ARG A 12 -11.16 21.78 3.92
N TYR A 13 -10.34 20.76 3.69
CA TYR A 13 -10.69 19.56 2.93
C TYR A 13 -10.90 18.32 3.82
N PHE A 14 -10.55 18.41 5.10
CA PHE A 14 -10.54 17.27 6.00
C PHE A 14 -11.83 17.19 6.82
N SER A 15 -12.24 15.97 7.16
CA SER A 15 -13.37 15.78 8.08
C SER A 15 -12.96 16.19 9.50
N SER A 16 -13.94 16.58 10.31
CA SER A 16 -13.72 16.88 11.73
C SER A 16 -13.05 15.73 12.47
N LEU A 17 -13.36 14.49 12.12
CA LEU A 17 -12.70 13.30 12.68
C LEU A 17 -11.18 13.28 12.39
N MET A 18 -10.78 13.62 11.15
CA MET A 18 -9.37 13.65 10.78
C MET A 18 -8.64 14.80 11.47
N GLU A 19 -9.26 15.98 11.53
CA GLU A 19 -8.71 17.13 12.27
C GLU A 19 -8.54 16.80 13.76
N ASP A 20 -9.57 16.20 14.37
CA ASP A 20 -9.56 15.79 15.77
C ASP A 20 -8.48 14.74 16.06
N TYR A 21 -8.24 13.82 15.12
CA TYR A 21 -7.16 12.83 15.21
C TYR A 21 -5.78 13.49 15.14
N LEU A 22 -5.59 14.45 14.23
CA LEU A 22 -4.31 15.13 14.03
C LEU A 22 -3.91 16.04 15.21
N VAL A 23 -4.87 16.48 16.01
CA VAL A 23 -4.62 17.21 17.27
C VAL A 23 -4.78 16.33 18.51
N GLU A 24 -4.82 15.01 18.33
CA GLU A 24 -4.83 14.00 19.39
C GLU A 24 -5.94 14.18 20.45
N LYS A 25 -7.15 14.56 20.03
CA LYS A 25 -8.25 14.76 20.98
C LYS A 25 -8.49 13.52 21.84
N ASP A 26 -8.61 13.73 23.15
CA ASP A 26 -8.71 12.66 24.15
C ASP A 26 -9.79 11.62 23.86
N ASN A 27 -10.93 12.04 23.30
CA ASN A 27 -12.04 11.14 22.99
C ASN A 27 -11.77 10.20 21.79
N LEU A 28 -10.68 10.41 21.04
CA LEU A 28 -10.25 9.53 19.95
C LEU A 28 -9.11 8.59 20.35
N LYS A 29 -8.45 8.81 21.50
CA LYS A 29 -7.33 7.98 21.96
C LYS A 29 -7.67 6.50 22.09
N ASN A 30 -8.94 6.17 22.35
CA ASN A 30 -9.39 4.77 22.42
C ASN A 30 -9.61 4.12 21.05
N LEU A 31 -9.54 4.87 19.95
CA LEU A 31 -9.75 4.37 18.58
C LEU A 31 -8.46 3.92 17.90
N TYR A 32 -7.30 4.25 18.47
CA TYR A 32 -6.00 3.87 17.94
C TYR A 32 -5.06 3.49 19.09
N HIS A 33 -4.11 2.63 18.81
CA HIS A 33 -3.20 2.12 19.84
C HIS A 33 -2.09 3.13 20.18
N ARG A 34 -1.43 3.68 19.15
CA ARG A 34 -0.36 4.69 19.29
C ARG A 34 -0.51 5.77 18.23
N PHE A 35 -0.25 7.01 18.60
CA PHE A 35 -0.15 8.11 17.64
C PHE A 35 1.19 7.98 16.88
N PRO A 36 1.26 8.25 15.55
CA PRO A 36 2.44 8.03 14.74
C PRO A 36 3.52 9.14 14.91
N ALA A 37 3.85 9.48 16.15
CA ALA A 37 5.00 10.30 16.50
C ALA A 37 6.26 9.42 16.60
N LEU A 38 7.45 9.99 16.31
CA LEU A 38 8.70 9.24 16.22
C LEU A 38 9.06 8.53 17.53
N GLU A 39 8.82 9.17 18.67
CA GLU A 39 9.04 8.65 20.02
C GLU A 39 8.19 7.41 20.32
N ASN A 40 6.99 7.30 19.74
CA ASN A 40 6.08 6.18 19.99
C ASN A 40 6.49 4.90 19.24
N PHE A 41 7.49 4.98 18.35
CA PHE A 41 8.00 3.79 17.65
C PHE A 41 8.81 2.87 18.55
N GLN A 42 9.41 3.35 19.65
CA GLN A 42 10.14 2.49 20.60
C GLN A 42 9.21 1.40 21.16
N ASP A 43 8.08 1.78 21.73
CA ASP A 43 7.09 0.84 22.28
C ASP A 43 6.50 -0.06 21.17
N GLN A 44 6.32 0.48 19.97
CA GLN A 44 5.83 -0.29 18.83
C GLN A 44 6.83 -1.37 18.38
N ILE A 45 8.13 -1.07 18.42
CA ILE A 45 9.22 -2.00 18.12
C ILE A 45 9.22 -3.12 19.16
N GLU A 46 9.20 -2.79 20.45
CA GLU A 46 9.22 -3.78 21.54
C GLU A 46 8.03 -4.74 21.46
N GLU A 47 6.82 -4.20 21.26
CA GLU A 47 5.62 -5.00 21.08
C GLU A 47 5.73 -5.96 19.88
N LYS A 48 6.23 -5.47 18.75
CA LYS A 48 6.40 -6.30 17.55
C LYS A 48 7.48 -7.37 17.73
N GLN A 49 8.55 -7.09 18.49
CA GLN A 49 9.54 -8.12 18.82
C GLN A 49 8.92 -9.28 19.61
N ILE A 50 8.05 -8.96 20.58
CA ILE A 50 7.33 -9.97 21.36
C ILE A 50 6.40 -10.77 20.44
N GLU A 51 5.62 -10.10 19.59
CA GLU A 51 4.71 -10.75 18.65
C GLU A 51 5.44 -11.71 17.70
N PHE A 52 6.56 -11.28 17.11
CA PHE A 52 7.30 -12.10 16.16
C PHE A 52 7.95 -13.33 16.79
N LYS A 53 8.38 -13.24 18.06
CA LYS A 53 8.89 -14.39 18.81
C LYS A 53 7.84 -15.48 19.00
N GLN A 54 6.55 -15.12 19.04
CA GLN A 54 5.45 -16.08 19.14
C GLN A 54 5.10 -16.71 17.78
N LYS A 55 5.54 -16.12 16.67
CA LYS A 55 5.20 -16.54 15.30
C LYS A 55 6.45 -16.73 14.41
N PRO A 56 7.47 -17.51 14.82
CA PRO A 56 8.77 -17.53 14.14
C PRO A 56 8.72 -18.00 12.67
N LYS A 57 7.69 -18.77 12.29
CA LYS A 57 7.52 -19.27 10.91
C LYS A 57 7.11 -18.17 9.92
N THR A 58 6.49 -17.07 10.36
CA THR A 58 5.92 -16.07 9.45
C THR A 58 6.98 -15.33 8.66
N ARG A 59 8.10 -14.93 9.30
CA ARG A 59 9.23 -14.27 8.62
C ARG A 59 9.83 -15.14 7.53
N LYS A 60 10.02 -16.43 7.81
CA LYS A 60 10.56 -17.38 6.85
C LYS A 60 9.67 -17.46 5.60
N VAL A 61 8.36 -17.68 5.80
CA VAL A 61 7.39 -17.75 4.71
C VAL A 61 7.31 -16.44 3.92
N LEU A 62 7.32 -15.29 4.61
CA LEU A 62 7.33 -13.97 3.96
C LEU A 62 8.55 -13.80 3.06
N VAL A 63 9.74 -14.12 3.57
CA VAL A 63 10.98 -13.96 2.79
C VAL A 63 11.00 -14.92 1.60
N GLU A 64 10.60 -16.17 1.78
CA GLU A 64 10.51 -17.14 0.68
C GLU A 64 9.53 -16.68 -0.41
N SER A 65 8.35 -16.18 -0.02
CA SER A 65 7.38 -15.62 -0.97
C SER A 65 7.94 -14.41 -1.71
N LEU A 66 8.54 -13.44 -1.00
CA LEU A 66 9.13 -12.25 -1.62
C LEU A 66 10.25 -12.60 -2.60
N LEU A 67 11.14 -13.52 -2.23
CA LEU A 67 12.20 -13.96 -3.14
C LEU A 67 11.62 -14.56 -4.42
N ASN A 68 10.56 -15.37 -4.33
CA ASN A 68 9.88 -15.91 -5.50
C ASN A 68 9.22 -14.83 -6.36
N GLN A 69 8.58 -13.83 -5.72
CA GLN A 69 7.92 -12.72 -6.42
C GLN A 69 8.90 -11.81 -7.19
N TYR A 70 10.18 -11.83 -6.82
CA TYR A 70 11.24 -11.02 -7.42
C TYR A 70 12.07 -11.74 -8.50
N ILE A 71 11.86 -13.03 -8.75
CA ILE A 71 12.68 -13.84 -9.70
C ILE A 71 12.73 -13.24 -11.11
N LYS A 72 11.63 -12.64 -11.57
CA LYS A 72 11.48 -12.12 -12.95
C LYS A 72 11.79 -10.62 -13.06
N LEU A 73 12.29 -9.98 -12.01
CA LEU A 73 12.59 -8.55 -12.00
C LEU A 73 14.10 -8.32 -12.11
N ASP A 74 14.48 -7.35 -12.94
CA ASP A 74 15.86 -6.88 -13.08
C ASP A 74 16.15 -5.71 -12.13
N ASN A 75 17.43 -5.45 -11.87
CA ASN A 75 17.90 -4.33 -11.03
C ASN A 75 17.25 -4.33 -9.64
N VAL A 76 17.28 -5.48 -8.97
CA VAL A 76 16.57 -5.74 -7.71
C VAL A 76 17.48 -5.75 -6.47
N GLN A 77 18.75 -5.36 -6.61
CA GLN A 77 19.78 -5.56 -5.59
C GLN A 77 19.40 -4.94 -4.23
N GLU A 78 18.89 -3.72 -4.25
CA GLU A 78 18.48 -2.94 -3.08
C GLU A 78 17.25 -3.57 -2.41
N SER A 79 16.23 -3.93 -3.20
CA SER A 79 15.05 -4.65 -2.70
C SER A 79 15.42 -6.03 -2.14
N LEU A 80 16.29 -6.80 -2.80
CA LEU A 80 16.73 -8.12 -2.33
C LEU A 80 17.56 -8.03 -1.05
N SER A 81 18.41 -7.01 -0.92
CA SER A 81 19.14 -6.72 0.32
C SER A 81 18.15 -6.51 1.47
N ASN A 82 17.13 -5.68 1.25
CA ASN A 82 16.07 -5.43 2.22
C ASN A 82 15.24 -6.69 2.54
N ILE A 83 14.90 -7.50 1.54
CA ILE A 83 14.22 -8.79 1.73
C ILE A 83 15.07 -9.73 2.59
N CYS A 84 16.39 -9.75 2.41
CA CYS A 84 17.30 -10.56 3.25
C CYS A 84 17.30 -10.09 4.71
N LEU A 85 17.28 -8.76 4.95
CA LEU A 85 17.22 -8.20 6.29
C LEU A 85 15.96 -8.59 7.08
N LEU A 86 14.84 -8.91 6.40
CA LEU A 86 13.61 -9.34 7.05
C LEU A 86 13.77 -10.66 7.84
N LYS A 87 14.84 -11.42 7.61
CA LYS A 87 15.19 -12.61 8.41
C LYS A 87 15.62 -12.25 9.84
N ASN A 88 16.10 -11.03 10.07
CA ASN A 88 16.65 -10.62 11.36
C ASN A 88 15.54 -10.14 12.32
N GLU A 89 15.65 -10.49 13.60
CA GLU A 89 14.67 -10.14 14.63
C GLU A 89 14.59 -8.63 14.92
N ASN A 90 15.63 -7.86 14.59
CA ASN A 90 15.69 -6.41 14.74
C ASN A 90 15.24 -5.63 13.48
N THR A 91 14.62 -6.31 12.52
CA THR A 91 14.12 -5.69 11.28
C THR A 91 12.60 -5.59 11.30
N PHE A 92 12.06 -4.40 11.02
CA PHE A 92 10.63 -4.08 10.94
C PHE A 92 10.28 -3.50 9.58
N THR A 93 8.99 -3.49 9.26
CA THR A 93 8.46 -2.94 8.01
C THR A 93 7.64 -1.70 8.29
N ILE A 94 7.80 -0.68 7.46
CA ILE A 94 6.84 0.43 7.37
C ILE A 94 6.06 0.21 6.08
N THR A 95 4.78 -0.10 6.24
CA THR A 95 3.96 -0.61 5.14
C THR A 95 2.93 0.43 4.73
N THR A 96 2.81 0.63 3.42
CA THR A 96 1.67 1.27 2.80
C THR A 96 1.08 0.34 1.75
N GLY A 97 -0.15 0.58 1.31
CA GLY A 97 -0.77 -0.19 0.25
C GLY A 97 -1.66 0.65 -0.65
N HIS A 98 -1.97 0.09 -1.81
CA HIS A 98 -2.99 0.63 -2.69
C HIS A 98 -3.47 -0.43 -3.69
N GLN A 99 -4.60 -0.12 -4.34
CA GLN A 99 -5.09 -0.86 -5.50
C GLN A 99 -4.14 -0.67 -6.69
N LEU A 100 -4.28 -1.55 -7.66
CA LEU A 100 -3.46 -1.60 -8.87
C LEU A 100 -3.96 -0.59 -9.91
N ASN A 101 -4.08 0.66 -9.49
CA ASN A 101 -4.49 1.77 -10.32
C ASN A 101 -3.66 1.83 -11.60
N LEU A 102 -4.35 1.87 -12.74
CA LEU A 102 -3.70 1.93 -14.04
C LEU A 102 -2.76 3.13 -14.09
N PHE A 103 -1.50 2.85 -14.45
CA PHE A 103 -0.43 3.81 -14.55
C PHE A 103 -0.32 4.77 -13.35
N THR A 104 -0.34 4.18 -12.14
CA THR A 104 -0.29 4.83 -10.82
C THR A 104 -1.56 5.58 -10.40
N GLY A 105 -2.48 5.83 -11.33
CA GLY A 105 -3.72 6.57 -11.10
C GLY A 105 -3.49 7.92 -10.41
N PRO A 106 -4.02 8.13 -9.19
CA PRO A 106 -3.85 9.39 -8.46
C PRO A 106 -2.46 9.53 -7.83
N LEU A 107 -1.97 10.78 -7.73
CA LEU A 107 -0.62 11.09 -7.20
C LEU A 107 -0.34 10.56 -5.80
N TYR A 108 -1.39 10.35 -4.99
CA TYR A 108 -1.20 9.81 -3.65
C TYR A 108 -0.67 8.36 -3.66
N PHE A 109 -0.76 7.61 -4.78
CA PHE A 109 -0.03 6.35 -4.96
C PHE A 109 1.47 6.56 -4.71
N LEU A 110 2.04 7.58 -5.38
CA LEU A 110 3.45 7.93 -5.27
C LEU A 110 3.75 8.50 -3.87
N TYR A 111 2.92 9.42 -3.37
CA TYR A 111 3.17 10.05 -2.07
C TYR A 111 3.13 9.07 -0.91
N LYS A 112 2.24 8.06 -0.95
CA LYS A 112 2.20 7.00 0.06
C LYS A 112 3.54 6.24 0.11
N ILE A 113 4.07 5.84 -1.05
CA ILE A 113 5.35 5.12 -1.14
C ILE A 113 6.53 6.00 -0.69
N ILE A 114 6.58 7.24 -1.17
CA ILE A 114 7.62 8.21 -0.76
C ILE A 114 7.60 8.44 0.75
N SER A 115 6.40 8.51 1.35
CA SER A 115 6.24 8.72 2.79
C SER A 115 6.83 7.57 3.60
N VAL A 116 6.58 6.31 3.22
CA VAL A 116 7.14 5.17 3.95
C VAL A 116 8.65 5.04 3.77
N ILE A 117 9.19 5.36 2.57
CA ILE A 117 10.64 5.39 2.32
C ILE A 117 11.31 6.43 3.24
N ASN A 118 10.74 7.64 3.31
CA ASN A 118 11.30 8.70 4.15
C ASN A 118 11.14 8.40 5.64
N LEU A 119 10.03 7.80 6.06
CA LEU A 119 9.84 7.38 7.44
C LEU A 119 10.84 6.30 7.85
N CYS A 120 11.14 5.32 6.98
CA CYS A 120 12.19 4.34 7.23
C CYS A 120 13.56 5.00 7.45
N LYS A 121 13.91 6.04 6.66
CA LYS A 121 15.15 6.81 6.83
C LYS A 121 15.19 7.51 8.20
N GLN A 122 14.12 8.22 8.56
CA GLN A 122 14.01 8.90 9.86
C GLN A 122 14.09 7.93 11.05
N LEU A 123 13.41 6.79 10.95
CA LEU A 123 13.45 5.76 12.00
C LEU A 123 14.82 5.11 12.10
N LYS A 124 15.53 4.91 10.99
CA LYS A 124 16.89 4.38 11.03
C LYS A 124 17.85 5.34 11.72
N GLU A 125 17.68 6.65 11.53
CA GLU A 125 18.46 7.67 12.24
C GLU A 125 18.13 7.70 13.74
N ALA A 126 16.84 7.65 14.10
CA ALA A 126 16.40 7.68 15.49
C ALA A 126 16.71 6.38 16.27
N TYR A 127 16.67 5.23 15.58
CA TYR A 127 16.79 3.89 16.15
C TYR A 127 17.84 3.06 15.40
N PRO A 128 19.14 3.41 15.48
CA PRO A 128 20.19 2.86 14.62
C PRO A 128 20.44 1.35 14.77
N SER A 129 20.10 0.77 15.92
CA SER A 129 20.22 -0.67 16.20
C SER A 129 19.18 -1.53 15.48
N TYR A 130 18.18 -0.91 14.86
CA TYR A 130 17.09 -1.58 14.16
C TYR A 130 17.12 -1.29 12.66
N ASN A 131 16.43 -2.10 11.87
CA ASN A 131 16.27 -1.89 10.43
C ASN A 131 14.79 -1.65 10.10
N PHE A 132 14.52 -0.74 9.18
CA PHE A 132 13.17 -0.39 8.75
C PHE A 132 13.08 -0.51 7.24
N ILE A 133 12.21 -1.40 6.78
CA ILE A 133 12.07 -1.74 5.35
C ILE A 133 10.80 -1.09 4.82
N PRO A 134 10.87 -0.23 3.79
CA PRO A 134 9.68 0.31 3.16
C PRO A 134 8.99 -0.80 2.36
N VAL A 135 7.71 -1.04 2.66
CA VAL A 135 6.91 -2.07 2.00
C VAL A 135 5.71 -1.45 1.28
N TYR A 136 5.51 -1.83 0.03
CA TYR A 136 4.30 -1.54 -0.73
C TYR A 136 3.47 -2.82 -0.89
N TRP A 137 2.29 -2.84 -0.27
CA TRP A 137 1.29 -3.90 -0.41
C TRP A 137 0.39 -3.65 -1.61
N MET A 138 0.36 -4.60 -2.54
CA MET A 138 -0.54 -4.57 -3.68
C MET A 138 -1.89 -5.20 -3.30
N ALA A 139 -2.99 -4.45 -3.41
CA ALA A 139 -4.34 -4.99 -3.23
C ALA A 139 -4.81 -5.74 -4.50
N THR A 140 -4.11 -6.83 -4.84
CA THR A 140 -4.32 -7.64 -6.05
C THR A 140 -5.62 -8.43 -6.04
N GLU A 141 -6.14 -8.75 -4.87
CA GLU A 141 -7.36 -9.53 -4.70
C GLU A 141 -8.64 -8.69 -4.65
N ASP A 142 -8.51 -7.35 -4.71
CA ASP A 142 -9.66 -6.46 -4.84
C ASP A 142 -10.39 -6.71 -6.16
N HIS A 143 -11.70 -6.46 -6.21
CA HIS A 143 -12.56 -6.70 -7.35
C HIS A 143 -13.07 -5.40 -7.99
N ASP A 144 -12.79 -4.23 -7.40
CA ASP A 144 -13.20 -2.94 -7.94
C ASP A 144 -12.33 -2.51 -9.14
N PHE A 145 -12.63 -3.10 -10.29
CA PHE A 145 -11.98 -2.74 -11.55
C PHE A 145 -12.35 -1.32 -12.00
N GLU A 146 -13.55 -0.85 -11.67
CA GLU A 146 -14.04 0.46 -12.12
C GLU A 146 -13.21 1.62 -11.54
N GLU A 147 -12.73 1.45 -10.31
CA GLU A 147 -11.82 2.41 -9.67
C GLU A 147 -10.46 2.45 -10.39
N ILE A 148 -9.93 1.29 -10.80
CA ILE A 148 -8.54 1.17 -11.28
C ILE A 148 -8.35 1.29 -12.80
N GLN A 149 -9.41 1.15 -13.60
CA GLN A 149 -9.33 1.00 -15.05
C GLN A 149 -8.88 2.27 -15.80
N TYR A 150 -8.57 3.37 -15.13
CA TYR A 150 -8.20 4.62 -15.80
C TYR A 150 -7.17 5.43 -15.03
N PHE A 151 -6.48 6.31 -15.76
CA PHE A 151 -5.74 7.44 -15.19
C PHE A 151 -6.18 8.74 -15.85
N LYS A 152 -5.85 9.87 -15.23
CA LYS A 152 -6.17 11.19 -15.78
C LYS A 152 -4.92 11.86 -16.36
N TYR A 153 -5.03 12.36 -17.59
CA TYR A 153 -4.02 13.18 -18.22
C TYR A 153 -4.68 14.47 -18.76
N HIS A 154 -4.17 15.63 -18.35
CA HIS A 154 -4.78 16.94 -18.62
C HIS A 154 -6.31 16.98 -18.38
N GLY A 155 -6.76 16.41 -17.26
CA GLY A 155 -8.16 16.38 -16.86
C GLY A 155 -9.02 15.35 -17.60
N LYS A 156 -8.50 14.67 -18.63
CA LYS A 156 -9.22 13.63 -19.39
C LYS A 156 -8.87 12.25 -18.88
N LYS A 157 -9.86 11.35 -18.82
CA LYS A 157 -9.62 9.95 -18.49
C LYS A 157 -9.04 9.22 -19.71
N VAL A 158 -7.97 8.47 -19.49
CA VAL A 158 -7.47 7.44 -20.41
C VAL A 158 -7.90 6.10 -19.80
N VAL A 159 -8.81 5.40 -20.47
CA VAL A 159 -9.56 4.27 -19.90
C VAL A 159 -9.17 2.96 -20.58
N TRP A 160 -8.96 1.93 -19.77
CA TRP A 160 -8.82 0.54 -20.18
C TRP A 160 -10.19 -0.14 -20.16
N ASN A 161 -10.87 -0.17 -21.31
CA ASN A 161 -12.17 -0.83 -21.42
C ASN A 161 -11.97 -2.34 -21.48
N LYS A 162 -12.34 -3.02 -20.39
CA LYS A 162 -12.26 -4.48 -20.27
C LYS A 162 -13.36 -4.98 -19.34
N GLU A 163 -13.95 -6.13 -19.65
CA GLU A 163 -14.77 -6.85 -18.68
C GLU A 163 -13.88 -7.56 -17.66
N SER A 164 -14.17 -7.39 -16.38
CA SER A 164 -13.38 -7.92 -15.28
C SER A 164 -14.27 -8.71 -14.31
N ASN A 165 -13.72 -9.80 -13.76
CA ASN A 165 -14.32 -10.53 -12.65
C ASN A 165 -13.22 -11.08 -11.74
N GLY A 166 -13.47 -11.10 -10.43
CA GLY A 166 -12.51 -11.55 -9.42
C GLY A 166 -11.38 -10.55 -9.14
N GLY A 167 -10.29 -11.05 -8.58
CA GLY A 167 -9.14 -10.24 -8.16
C GLY A 167 -8.42 -9.56 -9.33
N VAL A 168 -8.36 -8.22 -9.31
CA VAL A 168 -7.81 -7.38 -10.38
C VAL A 168 -6.37 -7.71 -10.74
N GLY A 169 -5.56 -8.19 -9.81
CA GLY A 169 -4.17 -8.57 -10.05
C GLY A 169 -4.01 -9.72 -11.04
N ARG A 170 -5.02 -10.60 -11.15
CA ARG A 170 -5.02 -11.76 -12.05
C ARG A 170 -5.45 -11.41 -13.47
N LEU A 171 -5.98 -10.20 -13.70
CA LEU A 171 -6.40 -9.75 -15.02
C LEU A 171 -5.21 -9.77 -15.99
N ASN A 172 -5.41 -10.37 -17.15
CA ASN A 172 -4.44 -10.26 -18.22
C ASN A 172 -4.36 -8.82 -18.75
N THR A 173 -3.25 -8.48 -19.38
CA THR A 173 -2.95 -7.12 -19.86
C THR A 173 -3.53 -6.81 -21.25
N ASP A 174 -4.37 -7.70 -21.80
CA ASP A 174 -5.03 -7.49 -23.10
C ASP A 174 -5.84 -6.18 -23.11
N GLY A 175 -5.75 -5.42 -24.19
CA GLY A 175 -6.41 -4.11 -24.33
C GLY A 175 -5.52 -2.92 -23.91
N LEU A 176 -4.41 -3.16 -23.20
CA LEU A 176 -3.52 -2.07 -22.76
C LEU A 176 -2.66 -1.48 -23.89
N LYS A 177 -2.55 -2.18 -25.02
CA LYS A 177 -1.89 -1.64 -26.22
C LYS A 177 -2.69 -0.49 -26.80
N GLU A 178 -4.00 -0.64 -26.89
CA GLU A 178 -4.94 0.37 -27.35
C GLU A 178 -4.92 1.59 -26.42
N VAL A 179 -4.88 1.35 -25.10
CA VAL A 179 -4.70 2.40 -24.08
C VAL A 179 -3.40 3.18 -24.31
N LEU A 180 -2.29 2.48 -24.54
CA LEU A 180 -1.00 3.10 -24.83
C LEU A 180 -1.06 3.95 -26.10
N ASP A 181 -1.70 3.47 -27.15
CA ASP A 181 -1.78 4.18 -28.43
C ASP A 181 -2.65 5.45 -28.32
N ILE A 182 -3.75 5.39 -27.55
CA ILE A 182 -4.53 6.59 -27.18
C ILE A 182 -3.65 7.58 -26.41
N PHE A 183 -2.88 7.10 -25.43
CA PHE A 183 -2.06 7.95 -24.58
C PHE A 183 -0.91 8.62 -25.35
N LYS A 184 -0.26 7.91 -26.28
CA LYS A 184 0.77 8.47 -27.18
C LYS A 184 0.25 9.66 -27.98
N GLY A 185 -1.00 9.59 -28.44
CA GLY A 185 -1.65 10.69 -29.17
C GLY A 185 -1.85 11.96 -28.32
N GLN A 186 -1.79 11.84 -26.99
CA GLN A 186 -2.02 12.95 -26.06
C GLN A 186 -0.72 13.51 -25.46
N ILE A 187 0.23 12.65 -25.08
CA ILE A 187 1.43 13.04 -24.31
C ILE A 187 2.52 13.75 -25.16
N GLY A 188 2.45 13.62 -26.48
CA GLY A 188 3.40 14.24 -27.41
C GLY A 188 4.72 13.48 -27.53
N THR A 189 5.76 14.16 -28.02
CA THR A 189 7.01 13.54 -28.52
C THR A 189 8.29 14.05 -27.84
N SER A 190 8.17 14.78 -26.74
CA SER A 190 9.34 15.22 -25.96
C SER A 190 10.14 14.03 -25.42
N LYS A 191 11.39 14.25 -25.03
CA LYS A 191 12.23 13.20 -24.41
C LYS A 191 11.52 12.56 -23.20
N ASN A 192 10.95 13.37 -22.32
CA ASN A 192 10.22 12.89 -21.14
C ASN A 192 8.96 12.11 -21.54
N ALA A 193 8.25 12.54 -22.58
CA ALA A 193 7.09 11.82 -23.08
C ALA A 193 7.48 10.42 -23.59
N LEU A 194 8.58 10.32 -24.33
CA LEU A 194 9.11 9.05 -24.82
C LEU A 194 9.54 8.11 -23.68
N GLU A 195 10.12 8.64 -22.60
CA GLU A 195 10.46 7.87 -21.40
C GLU A 195 9.22 7.33 -20.69
N ILE A 196 8.17 8.16 -20.53
CA ILE A 196 6.90 7.77 -19.92
C ILE A 196 6.18 6.72 -20.78
N ILE A 197 6.16 6.90 -22.11
CA ILE A 197 5.62 5.91 -23.06
C ILE A 197 6.36 4.58 -22.95
N LYS A 198 7.70 4.62 -22.85
CA LYS A 198 8.52 3.42 -22.67
C LYS A 198 8.21 2.73 -21.35
N LEU A 199 8.09 3.49 -20.26
CA LEU A 199 7.73 2.95 -18.95
C LEU A 199 6.37 2.24 -18.97
N PHE A 200 5.34 2.89 -19.54
CA PHE A 200 4.02 2.27 -19.70
C PHE A 200 4.12 0.99 -20.51
N LYS A 201 4.77 1.06 -21.68
CA LYS A 201 4.92 -0.07 -22.59
C LYS A 201 5.55 -1.26 -21.87
N THR A 202 6.71 -1.06 -21.24
CA THR A 202 7.43 -2.15 -20.60
C THR A 202 6.66 -2.68 -19.40
N ALA A 203 6.02 -1.82 -18.61
CA ALA A 203 5.23 -2.27 -17.47
C ALA A 203 4.01 -3.11 -17.89
N TYR A 204 3.29 -2.73 -18.95
CA TYR A 204 1.99 -3.34 -19.24
C TYR A 204 1.99 -4.30 -20.43
N LEU A 205 2.86 -4.13 -21.42
CA LEU A 205 2.87 -4.96 -22.63
C LEU A 205 3.89 -6.11 -22.59
N ASP A 206 4.84 -6.06 -21.66
CA ASP A 206 5.87 -7.10 -21.51
C ASP A 206 5.56 -8.04 -20.31
N HIS A 207 4.35 -7.96 -19.75
CA HIS A 207 3.90 -8.76 -18.61
C HIS A 207 2.49 -9.34 -18.83
N ASP A 208 2.26 -10.55 -18.34
CA ASP A 208 1.03 -11.31 -18.61
C ASP A 208 -0.19 -10.84 -17.81
N ASN A 209 0.01 -10.22 -16.65
CA ASN A 209 -1.07 -9.81 -15.75
C ASN A 209 -0.80 -8.51 -15.01
N LEU A 210 -1.87 -7.91 -14.48
CA LEU A 210 -1.84 -6.60 -13.83
C LEU A 210 -0.97 -6.58 -12.57
N ALA A 211 -0.91 -7.67 -11.81
CA ALA A 211 -0.03 -7.80 -10.64
C ALA A 211 1.45 -7.68 -11.02
N SER A 212 1.88 -8.44 -12.03
CA SER A 212 3.25 -8.42 -12.53
C SER A 212 3.60 -7.05 -13.11
N ALA A 213 2.67 -6.47 -13.89
CA ALA A 213 2.82 -5.15 -14.48
C ALA A 213 2.97 -4.04 -13.44
N THR A 214 2.11 -4.06 -12.41
CA THR A 214 2.12 -3.05 -11.34
C THR A 214 3.37 -3.20 -10.46
N ARG A 215 3.78 -4.44 -10.15
CA ARG A 215 5.03 -4.71 -9.43
C ARG A 215 6.23 -4.18 -10.19
N PHE A 216 6.31 -4.44 -11.49
CA PHE A 216 7.36 -3.89 -12.34
C PHE A 216 7.35 -2.35 -12.32
N LEU A 217 6.19 -1.72 -12.50
CA LEU A 217 6.06 -0.26 -12.50
C LEU A 217 6.54 0.35 -11.19
N ALA A 218 6.06 -0.16 -10.05
CA ALA A 218 6.49 0.33 -8.74
C ALA A 218 8.00 0.10 -8.51
N HIS A 219 8.54 -1.03 -8.99
CA HIS A 219 9.97 -1.33 -8.91
C HIS A 219 10.83 -0.38 -9.76
N GLN A 220 10.40 -0.05 -10.98
CA GLN A 220 11.11 0.93 -11.80
C GLN A 220 11.15 2.32 -11.16
N LEU A 221 10.09 2.70 -10.43
CA LEU A 221 9.99 4.00 -9.79
C LEU A 221 10.77 4.08 -8.47
N PHE A 222 10.80 3.01 -7.68
CA PHE A 222 11.27 3.06 -6.28
C PHE A 222 12.19 1.90 -5.85
N GLY A 223 12.52 0.96 -6.74
CA GLY A 223 13.36 -0.19 -6.43
C GLY A 223 14.75 0.19 -5.94
N LYS A 224 15.32 1.27 -6.49
CA LYS A 224 16.62 1.82 -6.06
C LYS A 224 16.59 2.43 -4.65
N ASP A 225 15.41 2.82 -4.16
CA ASP A 225 15.21 3.25 -2.77
C ASP A 225 15.01 2.05 -1.82
N GLY A 226 15.17 0.83 -2.32
CA GLY A 226 15.00 -0.40 -1.55
C GLY A 226 13.56 -0.77 -1.27
N LEU A 227 12.59 -0.24 -2.02
CA LEU A 227 11.18 -0.60 -1.85
C LEU A 227 11.00 -2.12 -2.03
N VAL A 228 10.33 -2.75 -1.05
CA VAL A 228 9.89 -4.14 -1.14
C VAL A 228 8.41 -4.17 -1.49
N ILE A 229 8.07 -4.77 -2.62
CA ILE A 229 6.70 -4.84 -3.14
C ILE A 229 6.18 -6.24 -2.88
N VAL A 230 5.05 -6.34 -2.19
CA VAL A 230 4.44 -7.61 -1.83
C VAL A 230 3.07 -7.75 -2.48
N ASP A 231 2.91 -8.87 -3.18
CA ASP A 231 1.63 -9.40 -3.61
C ASP A 231 1.09 -10.34 -2.54
N GLY A 232 -0.08 -10.02 -1.98
CA GLY A 232 -0.73 -10.83 -0.96
C GLY A 232 -1.37 -12.11 -1.53
N ASP A 233 -1.61 -12.16 -2.84
CA ASP A 233 -2.20 -13.31 -3.55
C ASP A 233 -1.15 -14.42 -3.78
N ASP A 234 -0.47 -14.81 -2.72
CA ASP A 234 0.58 -15.83 -2.70
C ASP A 234 0.16 -17.01 -1.83
N HIS A 235 0.32 -18.22 -2.34
CA HIS A 235 -0.07 -19.45 -1.66
C HIS A 235 0.62 -19.62 -0.29
N GLY A 236 1.92 -19.31 -0.20
CA GLY A 236 2.68 -19.38 1.05
C GLY A 236 2.14 -18.39 2.08
N LEU A 237 1.95 -17.13 1.69
CA LEU A 237 1.36 -16.10 2.56
C LEU A 237 -0.05 -16.49 3.01
N LYS A 238 -0.90 -16.95 2.09
CA LYS A 238 -2.28 -17.37 2.39
C LYS A 238 -2.35 -18.57 3.32
N SER A 239 -1.38 -19.49 3.26
CA SER A 239 -1.34 -20.63 4.17
C SER A 239 -1.27 -20.22 5.64
N LEU A 240 -0.62 -19.09 5.95
CA LEU A 240 -0.54 -18.53 7.30
C LEU A 240 -1.91 -18.03 7.81
N MET A 241 -2.81 -17.68 6.90
CA MET A 241 -4.14 -17.15 7.21
C MET A 241 -5.21 -18.23 7.37
N THR A 242 -4.92 -19.48 7.03
CA THR A 242 -5.83 -20.62 7.17
C THR A 242 -6.58 -20.67 8.52
N PRO A 243 -5.93 -20.56 9.70
CA PRO A 243 -6.64 -20.59 10.97
C PRO A 243 -7.62 -19.40 11.12
N HIS A 244 -7.23 -18.21 10.66
CA HIS A 244 -8.08 -17.01 10.72
C HIS A 244 -9.28 -17.11 9.77
N PHE A 245 -9.08 -17.60 8.55
CA PHE A 245 -10.20 -17.84 7.63
C PHE A 245 -11.16 -18.90 8.16
N LYS A 246 -10.62 -19.97 8.76
CA LYS A 246 -11.45 -20.99 9.39
C LYS A 246 -12.29 -20.41 10.53
N GLU A 247 -11.67 -19.64 11.42
CA GLU A 247 -12.36 -18.95 12.52
C GLU A 247 -13.45 -18.01 11.97
N GLU A 248 -13.14 -17.17 10.98
CA GLU A 248 -14.13 -16.24 10.43
C GLU A 248 -15.31 -16.96 9.75
N LEU A 249 -15.07 -18.07 9.05
CA LEU A 249 -16.13 -18.83 8.39
C LEU A 249 -17.04 -19.59 9.37
N LEU A 250 -16.49 -20.07 10.49
CA LEU A 250 -17.23 -20.86 11.47
C LEU A 250 -17.88 -19.98 12.54
N ASP A 251 -17.14 -19.00 13.03
CA ASP A 251 -17.47 -18.23 14.24
C ASP A 251 -17.80 -16.76 13.93
N GLN A 252 -17.52 -16.27 12.71
CA GLN A 252 -17.80 -14.89 12.27
C GLN A 252 -17.29 -13.84 13.26
N THR A 253 -16.11 -14.09 13.85
CA THR A 253 -15.51 -13.26 14.91
C THR A 253 -15.49 -11.78 14.53
N SER A 254 -15.09 -11.45 13.29
CA SER A 254 -15.02 -10.07 12.82
C SER A 254 -16.39 -9.42 12.78
N TYR A 255 -17.40 -10.10 12.21
CA TYR A 255 -18.78 -9.61 12.19
C TYR A 255 -19.28 -9.26 13.59
N HIS A 256 -19.10 -10.16 14.57
CA HIS A 256 -19.54 -9.92 15.93
C HIS A 256 -18.79 -8.77 16.61
N LYS A 257 -17.47 -8.70 16.46
CA LYS A 257 -16.65 -7.62 17.06
C LYS A 257 -16.97 -6.25 16.45
N VAL A 258 -17.11 -6.18 15.13
CA VAL A 258 -17.47 -4.93 14.43
C VAL A 258 -18.88 -4.50 14.79
N THR A 259 -19.86 -5.42 14.79
CA THR A 259 -21.25 -5.12 15.18
C THR A 259 -21.32 -4.55 16.60
N ASN A 260 -20.63 -5.18 17.55
CA ASN A 260 -20.56 -4.69 18.93
C ASN A 260 -19.90 -3.31 19.02
N THR A 261 -18.85 -3.07 18.23
CA THR A 261 -18.17 -1.77 18.18
C THR A 261 -19.10 -0.69 17.64
N ILE A 262 -19.80 -0.94 16.53
CA ILE A 262 -20.77 0.00 15.92
C ILE A 262 -21.89 0.34 16.92
N ALA A 263 -22.44 -0.66 17.61
CA ALA A 263 -23.48 -0.44 18.61
C ALA A 263 -23.03 0.49 19.75
N ASN A 264 -21.79 0.31 20.23
CA ASN A 264 -21.21 1.17 21.27
C ASN A 264 -20.79 2.55 20.74
N TRP A 265 -20.42 2.64 19.46
CA TRP A 265 -19.94 3.87 18.85
C TRP A 265 -21.09 4.83 18.52
N LEU A 266 -22.25 4.33 18.09
CA LEU A 266 -23.46 5.14 17.91
C LEU A 266 -23.89 5.82 19.22
N MET A 267 -23.75 5.15 20.37
CA MET A 267 -24.02 5.76 21.67
C MET A 267 -23.08 6.94 21.98
N LEU A 268 -21.81 6.87 21.55
CA LEU A 268 -20.81 7.95 21.74
C LEU A 268 -20.98 9.12 20.74
N ILE A 269 -21.40 8.84 19.50
CA ILE A 269 -21.60 9.86 18.46
C ILE A 269 -22.92 10.60 18.65
N MET A 270 -24.03 9.90 18.97
CA MET A 270 -25.34 10.53 19.19
C MET A 270 -25.31 11.55 20.34
N TYR A 271 -24.47 11.30 21.35
CA TYR A 271 -24.28 12.24 22.46
C TYR A 271 -23.47 13.50 22.10
N LYS A 272 -22.71 13.49 21.00
CA LYS A 272 -21.65 14.49 20.75
C LYS A 272 -21.78 15.27 19.43
N TYR A 273 -22.45 14.73 18.41
CA TYR A 273 -22.51 15.37 17.08
C TYR A 273 -23.89 15.86 16.64
N HIS A 274 -24.95 15.71 17.45
CA HIS A 274 -26.33 16.13 17.11
C HIS A 274 -26.73 15.79 15.66
N LEU A 275 -26.34 14.60 15.19
CA LEU A 275 -26.82 14.10 13.91
C LEU A 275 -28.25 13.60 14.15
N GLU A 276 -29.22 14.47 13.89
CA GLU A 276 -30.63 14.09 13.79
C GLU A 276 -30.82 13.08 12.65
N LYS A 277 -31.82 12.22 12.84
CA LYS A 277 -32.19 11.13 11.93
C LYS A 277 -32.44 11.59 10.49
#